data_AF-A0A945GLC9-F1
#
_entry.id   AF-A0A945GLC9-F1
#
_cell.length_a   1.000
_cell.length_b   1.000
_cell.length_c   1.000
_cell.angle_alpha   90.00
_cell.angle_beta   90.00
_cell.angle_gamma   90.00
#
_symmetry.space_group_name_H-M   'P 1'
#
loop_
_entity.id
_entity.type
_entity.pdbx_description
1 polymer ?
#
loop_
_entity_poly.entity_id
_entity_poly.type
_entity_poly.pdbx_seq_one_letter_code
_entity_poly.pdbx_strand_id
1 'polypeptide(L)'
;YCCGGGGGAVSIDEIRAFRTGPLGKRKVDQIRETGAEIVVSPCANCKKQLKELCQDNDLEEVEVMGLHDLLLRVIDFGVPEGVGEEESEE
;
A
#
# COMPACT_ATOMS: atom_id res chain seq x y z
N TYR A 1 4.44 -15.39 -1.98
CA TYR A 1 5.71 -15.14 -1.26
C TYR A 1 5.53 -14.02 -0.24
N CYS A 2 6.20 -14.14 0.91
CA CYS A 2 6.26 -13.13 1.99
C CYS A 2 6.93 -11.83 1.52
N CYS A 3 6.70 -10.70 2.21
CA CYS A 3 7.40 -9.43 1.97
C CYS A 3 8.78 -9.34 2.62
N GLY A 4 9.08 -10.21 3.60
CA GLY A 4 10.34 -10.19 4.38
C GLY A 4 10.32 -9.30 5.62
N GLY A 5 9.24 -8.57 5.90
CA GLY A 5 9.13 -7.65 7.04
C GLY A 5 8.54 -8.25 8.33
N GLY A 6 8.16 -9.53 8.32
CA GLY A 6 7.58 -10.22 9.48
C GLY A 6 8.58 -10.49 10.60
N GLY A 7 8.10 -10.97 11.76
CA GLY A 7 8.96 -11.38 12.87
C GLY A 7 9.80 -10.27 13.52
N GLY A 8 9.42 -9.01 13.32
CA GLY A 8 10.17 -7.84 13.81
C GLY A 8 11.24 -7.32 12.86
N ALA A 9 11.49 -7.99 11.73
CA ALA A 9 12.55 -7.62 10.80
C ALA A 9 12.42 -6.18 10.26
N VAL A 10 11.19 -5.73 9.95
CA VAL A 10 10.95 -4.37 9.43
C VAL A 10 11.24 -3.27 10.47
N SER A 11 11.37 -3.62 11.75
CA SER A 11 11.68 -2.68 12.84
C SER A 11 13.17 -2.57 13.15
N ILE A 12 14.02 -3.34 12.47
CA ILE A 12 15.47 -3.35 12.66
C ILE A 12 16.09 -2.67 11.44
N ASP A 13 16.51 -1.42 11.60
CA ASP A 13 17.02 -0.62 10.47
C ASP A 13 18.43 -1.04 10.05
N GLU A 14 19.22 -1.62 10.96
CA GLU A 14 20.56 -2.16 10.70
C GLU A 14 20.56 -3.28 9.65
N ILE A 15 19.44 -3.99 9.50
CA ILE A 15 19.28 -5.05 8.51
C ILE A 15 18.53 -4.58 7.25
N ARG A 16 18.28 -3.27 7.07
CA ARG A 16 17.54 -2.74 5.91
C ARG A 16 18.08 -3.28 4.59
N ALA A 17 19.38 -3.14 4.35
CA ALA A 17 20.02 -3.63 3.12
C ALA A 17 19.82 -5.14 2.89
N PHE A 18 19.78 -5.94 3.95
CA PHE A 18 19.49 -7.37 3.86
C PHE A 18 18.01 -7.64 3.54
N ARG A 19 17.09 -6.96 4.24
CA ARG A 19 15.65 -7.19 4.06
C ARG A 19 15.11 -6.61 2.75
N THR A 20 15.70 -5.54 2.22
CA THR A 20 15.30 -4.95 0.93
C THR A 20 16.09 -5.47 -0.26
N GLY A 21 17.30 -5.99 -0.05
CA GLY A 21 18.10 -6.66 -1.07
C GLY A 21 17.80 -8.17 -1.16
N PRO A 22 18.67 -9.06 -0.66
CA PRO A 22 18.59 -10.50 -0.90
C PRO A 22 17.27 -11.15 -0.42
N LEU A 23 16.76 -10.76 0.75
CA LEU A 23 15.49 -11.32 1.27
C LEU A 23 14.28 -10.79 0.49
N GLY A 24 14.37 -9.52 0.06
CA GLY A 24 13.32 -8.77 -0.63
C GLY A 24 13.21 -9.07 -2.13
N LYS A 25 14.31 -9.49 -2.75
CA LYS A 25 14.47 -9.62 -4.21
C LYS A 25 13.32 -10.34 -4.89
N ARG A 26 12.90 -11.50 -4.36
CA ARG A 26 11.80 -12.27 -4.97
C ARG A 26 10.49 -11.48 -5.01
N LYS A 27 10.23 -10.63 -4.01
CA LYS A 27 9.04 -9.79 -3.95
C LYS A 27 9.15 -8.60 -4.91
N VAL A 28 10.33 -7.98 -5.02
CA VAL A 28 10.62 -6.90 -5.99
C VAL A 28 10.40 -7.40 -7.42
N ASP A 29 10.95 -8.56 -7.76
CA ASP A 29 10.77 -9.16 -9.10
C ASP A 29 9.29 -9.41 -9.40
N GLN A 30 8.53 -9.91 -8.42
CA GLN A 30 7.08 -10.09 -8.56
C GLN A 30 6.33 -8.78 -8.80
N ILE A 31 6.73 -7.69 -8.15
CA ILE A 31 6.10 -6.37 -8.36
C ILE A 31 6.41 -5.88 -9.77
N ARG A 32 7.68 -5.93 -10.20
CA ARG A 32 8.09 -5.55 -11.57
C ARG A 32 7.36 -6.33 -12.65
N GLU A 33 7.28 -7.65 -12.50
CA GLU A 33 6.61 -8.53 -13.47
C GLU A 33 5.13 -8.20 -13.67
N THR A 34 4.48 -7.54 -12.69
CA THR A 34 3.05 -7.19 -12.79
C THR A 34 2.80 -5.94 -13.63
N GLY A 35 3.77 -5.02 -13.72
CA GLY A 35 3.54 -3.68 -14.28
C GLY A 35 2.52 -2.83 -13.49
N ALA A 36 2.23 -3.19 -12.23
CA ALA A 36 1.25 -2.48 -11.42
C ALA A 36 1.80 -1.12 -10.94
N GLU A 37 1.00 -0.08 -11.14
CA GLU A 37 1.28 1.27 -10.62
C GLU A 37 0.96 1.39 -9.13
N ILE A 38 0.07 0.53 -8.62
CA ILE A 38 -0.38 0.52 -7.23
C ILE A 38 -0.20 -0.88 -6.63
N VAL A 39 0.48 -0.96 -5.49
CA VAL A 39 0.60 -2.17 -4.68
C VAL A 39 -0.10 -1.96 -3.33
N VAL A 40 -1.13 -2.77 -3.07
CA VAL A 40 -1.94 -2.65 -1.84
C VAL A 40 -1.59 -3.76 -0.86
N SER A 41 -1.47 -3.42 0.42
CA SER A 41 -1.32 -4.41 1.49
C SER A 41 -2.19 -4.10 2.71
N PRO A 42 -2.92 -5.09 3.26
CA PRO A 42 -3.70 -4.90 4.49
C PRO A 42 -2.85 -4.97 5.77
N CYS A 43 -1.61 -5.45 5.68
CA CYS A 43 -0.73 -5.64 6.84
C CYS A 43 0.21 -4.45 7.01
N ALA A 44 0.27 -3.87 8.22
CA ALA A 44 1.12 -2.72 8.52
C ALA A 44 2.61 -2.99 8.25
N ASN A 45 3.13 -4.15 8.68
CA ASN A 45 4.52 -4.53 8.44
C ASN A 45 4.80 -4.74 6.94
N CYS A 46 3.86 -5.34 6.22
CA CYS A 46 3.98 -5.48 4.77
C CYS A 46 3.97 -4.13 4.07
N LYS A 47 3.08 -3.21 4.46
CA LYS A 47 3.00 -1.86 3.89
C LYS A 47 4.34 -1.12 4.03
N LYS A 48 4.93 -1.10 5.25
CA LYS A 48 6.24 -0.48 5.47
C LYS A 48 7.34 -1.18 4.65
N GLN A 49 7.43 -2.51 4.75
CA GLN A 49 8.45 -3.28 4.04
C GLN A 49 8.36 -3.13 2.52
N LEU A 50 7.17 -3.20 1.93
CA LEU A 50 6.97 -3.05 0.49
C LEU A 50 7.36 -1.65 0.02
N LYS A 51 7.05 -0.61 0.81
CA LYS A 51 7.49 0.75 0.51
C LYS A 51 9.01 0.86 0.46
N GLU A 52 9.71 0.27 1.44
CA GLU A 52 11.17 0.27 1.48
C GLU A 52 11.79 -0.63 0.40
N LEU A 53 11.12 -1.74 0.02
CA LEU A 53 11.52 -2.55 -1.13
C LEU A 53 11.47 -1.74 -2.42
N CYS A 54 10.41 -0.97 -2.64
CA CYS A 54 10.28 -0.12 -3.82
C CYS A 54 11.35 0.98 -3.84
N GLN A 55 11.60 1.63 -2.71
CA GLN A 55 12.63 2.67 -2.58
C GLN A 55 14.05 2.17 -2.83
N ASP A 56 14.38 0.98 -2.34
CA ASP A 56 15.76 0.46 -2.40
C ASP A 56 16.04 -0.32 -3.69
N ASN A 57 15.06 -0.44 -4.60
CA ASN A 57 15.17 -1.22 -5.84
C ASN A 57 14.58 -0.49 -7.06
N ASP A 58 14.71 0.83 -7.17
CA ASP A 58 14.36 1.59 -8.39
C ASP A 58 12.90 1.34 -8.85
N LEU A 59 11.95 1.39 -7.91
CA LEU A 59 10.50 1.27 -8.16
C LEU A 59 9.73 2.39 -7.45
N GLU A 60 10.29 3.59 -7.39
CA GLU A 60 9.68 4.74 -6.72
C GLU A 60 8.37 5.19 -7.38
N GLU A 61 8.15 4.83 -8.64
CA GLU A 61 6.90 5.05 -9.36
C GLU A 61 5.74 4.17 -8.87
N VAL A 62 6.03 3.07 -8.16
CA VAL A 62 4.99 2.17 -7.64
C VAL A 62 4.45 2.74 -6.31
N GLU A 63 3.17 3.12 -6.31
CA GLU A 63 2.49 3.59 -5.10
C GLU A 63 2.14 2.41 -4.19
N VAL A 64 2.80 2.34 -3.02
CA VAL A 64 2.47 1.36 -1.97
C VAL A 64 1.49 1.97 -0.97
N MET A 65 0.29 1.38 -0.84
CA MET A 65 -0.74 1.87 0.08
C MET A 65 -1.41 0.76 0.89
N GLY A 66 -2.08 1.15 1.97
CA GLY A 66 -2.88 0.27 2.81
C GLY A 66 -4.22 -0.06 2.16
N LEU A 67 -4.81 -1.20 2.54
CA LEU A 67 -6.17 -1.53 2.08
C LEU A 67 -7.19 -0.46 2.51
N HIS A 68 -7.06 0.09 3.72
CA HIS A 68 -7.91 1.20 4.16
C HIS A 68 -7.69 2.47 3.34
N ASP A 69 -6.44 2.76 2.94
CA ASP A 69 -6.11 3.92 2.11
C ASP A 69 -6.82 3.81 0.76
N LEU A 70 -6.83 2.61 0.15
CA LEU A 70 -7.57 2.34 -1.08
C LEU A 70 -9.08 2.51 -0.86
N LEU A 71 -9.63 1.88 0.19
CA LEU A 71 -11.08 1.95 0.46
C LEU A 71 -11.53 3.40 0.65
N LEU A 72 -10.80 4.21 1.42
CA LEU A 72 -11.11 5.62 1.60
C LEU A 72 -11.05 6.43 0.30
N ARG A 73 -10.21 6.01 -0.66
CA ARG A 73 -10.06 6.68 -1.95
C ARG A 73 -11.22 6.38 -2.91
N VAL A 74 -11.90 5.25 -2.74
CA VAL A 74 -12.92 4.75 -3.69
C VAL A 74 -14.31 4.61 -3.08
N ILE A 75 -14.45 4.75 -1.76
CA ILE A 75 -15.74 4.61 -1.09
C ILE A 75 -16.68 5.73 -1.54
N ASP A 76 -17.82 5.33 -2.08
CA ASP A 76 -18.95 6.22 -2.30
C ASP A 76 -19.78 6.25 -1.02
N PHE A 77 -19.80 7.39 -0.33
CA PHE A 77 -20.60 7.57 0.87
C PHE A 77 -22.09 7.78 0.57
N GLY A 78 -22.45 7.94 -0.71
CA GLY A 78 -23.75 8.40 -1.15
C GLY A 78 -24.04 9.84 -0.70
N VAL A 79 -24.99 10.46 -1.39
CA VAL A 79 -25.91 11.41 -0.75
C VAL A 79 -27.15 10.57 -0.45
N PRO A 80 -27.72 10.60 0.77
CA PRO A 80 -29.00 9.94 0.98
C PRO A 80 -30.01 10.54 -0.01
N GLU A 81 -30.53 9.72 -0.92
CA GLU A 81 -31.65 10.11 -1.77
C GLU A 81 -32.81 10.47 -0.84
N GLY A 82 -33.10 11.78 -0.71
CA GLY A 82 -34.18 12.27 0.14
C GLY A 82 -33.83 13.33 1.18
N VAL A 83 -32.65 13.96 1.18
CA VAL A 83 -32.56 15.33 1.74
C VAL A 83 -33.17 16.27 0.71
N GLY A 84 -34.50 16.29 0.71
CA GLY A 84 -35.32 17.08 -0.19
C GLY A 84 -35.00 18.56 -0.08
N GLU A 85 -35.15 19.22 -1.21
CA GLU A 85 -35.43 20.64 -1.27
C GLU A 85 -36.71 20.90 -0.44
N GLU A 86 -36.55 21.37 0.79
CA GLU A 86 -37.58 21.99 1.63
C GLU A 86 -36.97 23.33 2.07
N GLU A 87 -37.48 24.53 1.79
CA GLU A 87 -38.71 25.01 1.16
C GLU A 87 -38.39 26.38 0.55
N SER A 88 -38.85 26.63 -0.69
CA SER A 88 -39.06 27.98 -1.20
C SER A 88 -40.48 28.06 -1.77
N GLU A 89 -41.47 28.13 -0.89
CA GLU A 89 -42.83 28.60 -1.17
C GLU A 89 -43.63 28.71 0.14
N GLU A 90 -43.55 29.88 0.80
CA GLU A 90 -44.66 30.74 1.26
C GLU A 90 -44.13 32.02 1.94
#